data_AF-A0A843WD97-F1
#
_entry.id   AF-A0A843WD97-F1
#
_cell.length_a   1.000
_cell.length_b   1.000
_cell.length_c   1.000
_cell.angle_alpha   90.00
_cell.angle_beta   90.00
_cell.angle_gamma   90.00
#
_symmetry.space_group_name_H-M   'P 1'
#
loop_
_entity.id
_entity.type
_entity.pdbx_description
1 polymer ?
#
loop_
_entity_poly.entity_id
_entity_poly.type
_entity_poly.pdbx_seq_one_letter_code
_entity_poly.pdbx_strand_id
1 'polypeptide(L)'
;MSTEDEKLLKEAKKLPWEERLLHKNWKVRNDANIDLAILCDSITDPKDPRLRDFGPLFRKTVADSNAPVQEKALDALIAFLRAADADAGRYAKEVCDAIVAKCLTGRPKTVEKAQIAFLLWVELEATEVFLIEMEESM
;
A
#
# COMPACT_ATOMS: atom_id res chain seq x y z
N MET A 1 8.40 -6.76 -23.75
CA MET A 1 7.89 -5.39 -23.55
C MET A 1 8.30 -4.58 -24.78
N SER A 2 7.46 -3.70 -25.33
CA SER A 2 7.85 -2.93 -26.50
C SER A 2 8.77 -1.77 -26.10
N THR A 3 9.60 -1.28 -27.03
CA THR A 3 10.44 -0.08 -26.82
C THR A 3 9.62 1.15 -26.44
N GLU A 4 8.36 1.21 -26.88
CA GLU A 4 7.42 2.27 -26.54
C GLU A 4 6.90 2.16 -25.10
N ASP A 5 6.62 0.94 -24.62
CA ASP A 5 6.28 0.71 -23.20
C ASP A 5 7.43 1.12 -22.29
N GLU A 6 8.68 0.77 -22.64
CA GLU A 6 9.87 1.13 -21.85
C GLU A 6 10.06 2.65 -21.75
N LYS A 7 9.90 3.36 -22.87
CA LYS A 7 9.96 4.83 -22.90
C LYS A 7 8.86 5.44 -22.04
N LEU A 8 7.63 4.92 -22.12
CA LEU A 8 6.51 5.41 -21.32
C LEU A 8 6.77 5.21 -19.82
N LEU A 9 7.22 4.03 -19.40
CA LEU A 9 7.51 3.75 -17.99
C LEU A 9 8.61 4.69 -17.47
N LYS A 10 9.68 4.89 -18.26
CA LYS A 10 10.77 5.80 -17.88
C LYS A 10 10.31 7.25 -17.69
N GLU A 11 9.46 7.76 -18.58
CA GLU A 11 8.93 9.13 -18.45
C GLU A 11 7.96 9.24 -17.27
N ALA A 12 7.13 8.22 -17.03
CA ALA A 12 6.18 8.22 -15.92
C ALA A 12 6.87 8.26 -14.54
N LYS A 13 8.11 7.77 -14.40
CA LYS A 13 8.87 7.86 -13.13
C LYS A 13 9.16 9.30 -12.68
N LYS A 14 9.01 10.29 -13.57
CA LYS A 14 9.17 11.72 -13.24
C LYS A 14 7.90 12.34 -12.63
N LEU A 15 6.76 11.65 -12.75
CA LEU A 15 5.48 12.14 -12.26
C LEU A 15 5.36 11.91 -10.73
N PRO A 16 4.56 12.74 -10.02
CA PRO A 16 4.20 12.49 -8.63
C PRO A 16 3.51 11.13 -8.42
N TRP A 17 3.54 10.62 -7.19
CA TRP A 17 2.98 9.30 -6.85
C TRP A 17 1.52 9.13 -7.27
N GLU A 18 0.66 10.08 -6.95
CA GLU A 18 -0.77 9.98 -7.30
C GLU A 18 -0.97 9.89 -8.82
N GLU A 19 -0.24 10.69 -9.60
CA GLU A 19 -0.32 10.66 -11.07
C GLU A 19 0.14 9.32 -11.65
N ARG A 20 1.19 8.72 -11.07
CA ARG A 20 1.69 7.39 -11.47
C ARG A 20 0.71 6.28 -11.10
N LEU A 21 0.23 6.29 -9.85
CA LEU A 21 -0.64 5.26 -9.28
C LEU A 21 -2.07 5.32 -9.85
N LEU A 22 -2.50 6.46 -10.39
CA LEU A 22 -3.80 6.63 -11.05
C LEU A 22 -3.69 6.83 -12.56
N HIS A 23 -2.52 6.54 -13.13
CA HIS A 23 -2.27 6.74 -14.56
C HIS A 23 -3.21 5.91 -15.44
N LYS A 24 -3.62 6.47 -16.59
CA LYS A 24 -4.52 5.79 -17.54
C LYS A 24 -3.98 4.45 -18.06
N ASN A 25 -2.65 4.31 -18.17
CA ASN A 25 -2.00 3.07 -18.57
C ASN A 25 -1.72 2.18 -17.34
N TRP A 26 -2.31 0.98 -17.33
CA TRP A 26 -2.17 0.02 -16.23
C TRP A 26 -0.73 -0.43 -15.98
N LYS A 27 0.15 -0.45 -17.00
CA LYS A 27 1.56 -0.81 -16.82
C LYS A 27 2.30 0.23 -15.96
N VAL A 28 1.96 1.51 -16.12
CA VAL A 28 2.50 2.60 -15.29
C VAL A 28 2.02 2.45 -13.84
N ARG A 29 0.73 2.15 -13.63
CA ARG A 29 0.21 1.90 -12.27
C ARG A 29 0.84 0.66 -11.63
N ASN A 30 1.05 -0.40 -12.40
CA ASN A 30 1.72 -1.61 -11.94
C ASN A 30 3.17 -1.32 -11.49
N ASP A 31 3.94 -0.63 -12.35
CA ASP A 31 5.32 -0.21 -12.04
C ASP A 31 5.38 0.73 -10.83
N ALA A 32 4.42 1.66 -10.71
CA ALA A 32 4.32 2.56 -9.58
C ALA A 32 4.08 1.82 -8.25
N ASN A 33 3.22 0.80 -8.23
CA ASN A 33 3.02 0.00 -7.01
C ASN A 33 4.26 -0.84 -6.66
N ILE A 34 5.01 -1.35 -7.65
CA ILE A 34 6.28 -2.04 -7.41
C ILE A 34 7.31 -1.07 -6.81
N ASP A 35 7.49 0.11 -7.40
CA ASP A 35 8.41 1.12 -6.89
C ASP A 35 7.99 1.60 -5.49
N LEU A 36 6.69 1.75 -5.21
CA LEU A 36 6.19 2.15 -3.89
C LEU A 36 6.46 1.07 -2.84
N ALA A 37 6.29 -0.20 -3.17
CA ALA A 37 6.62 -1.31 -2.26
C ALA A 37 8.10 -1.29 -1.89
N ILE A 38 9.00 -1.17 -2.89
CA ILE A 38 10.44 -1.06 -2.68
C ILE A 38 10.79 0.14 -1.80
N LEU A 39 10.13 1.29 -2.04
CA LEU A 39 10.37 2.48 -1.24
C LEU A 39 9.93 2.27 0.21
N CYS A 40 8.77 1.66 0.46
CA CYS A 40 8.29 1.37 1.82
C CYS A 40 9.22 0.37 2.51
N ASP A 41 9.68 -0.68 1.83
CA ASP A 41 10.64 -1.64 2.39
C ASP A 41 11.99 -1.01 2.76
N SER A 42 12.33 0.14 2.16
CA SER A 42 13.55 0.88 2.49
C SER A 42 13.40 1.86 3.67
N ILE A 43 12.18 2.09 4.15
CA ILE A 43 11.91 2.96 5.30
C ILE A 43 12.16 2.17 6.59
N THR A 44 13.07 2.67 7.41
CA THR A 44 13.43 2.07 8.71
C THR A 44 12.89 2.84 9.90
N ASP A 45 12.52 4.11 9.71
CA ASP A 45 11.90 4.94 10.73
C ASP A 45 10.39 4.96 10.52
N PRO A 46 9.59 4.40 11.45
CA PRO A 46 8.14 4.36 11.30
C PRO A 46 7.47 5.75 11.37
N LYS A 47 8.22 6.78 11.79
CA LYS A 47 7.77 8.19 11.78
C LYS A 47 8.22 8.95 10.53
N ASP A 48 8.76 8.27 9.53
CA ASP A 48 9.18 8.90 8.27
C ASP A 48 7.99 9.66 7.64
N PRO A 49 8.13 10.97 7.37
CA PRO A 49 7.02 11.80 6.93
C PRO A 49 6.41 11.34 5.60
N ARG A 50 7.17 10.63 4.76
CA ARG A 50 6.71 10.12 3.47
C ARG A 50 5.57 9.10 3.62
N LEU A 51 5.51 8.36 4.72
CA LEU A 51 4.44 7.40 4.99
C LEU A 51 3.06 8.09 5.02
N ARG A 52 2.99 9.33 5.53
CA ARG A 52 1.75 10.12 5.54
C ARG A 52 1.29 10.52 4.15
N ASP A 53 2.22 10.70 3.21
CA ASP A 53 1.90 11.00 1.82
C ASP A 53 1.37 9.75 1.09
N PHE A 54 1.78 8.55 1.51
CA PHE A 54 1.40 7.29 0.86
C PHE A 54 0.06 6.72 1.35
N GLY A 55 -0.22 6.80 2.66
CA GLY A 55 -1.41 6.22 3.28
C GLY A 55 -2.73 6.49 2.54
N PRO A 56 -3.06 7.76 2.21
CA PRO A 56 -4.30 8.10 1.50
C PRO A 56 -4.44 7.49 0.10
N LEU A 57 -3.33 7.10 -0.54
CA LEU A 57 -3.32 6.58 -1.91
C LEU A 57 -3.91 5.16 -1.98
N PHE A 58 -3.78 4.38 -0.89
CA PHE A 58 -4.11 2.95 -0.89
C PHE A 58 -5.59 2.66 -1.13
N ARG A 59 -6.49 3.54 -0.68
CA ARG A 59 -7.94 3.37 -0.93
C ARG A 59 -8.24 3.19 -2.42
N LYS A 60 -7.60 3.98 -3.28
CA LYS A 60 -7.81 3.93 -4.73
C LYS A 60 -7.01 2.79 -5.38
N THR A 61 -5.78 2.54 -4.93
CA THR A 61 -4.89 1.56 -5.60
C THR A 61 -5.31 0.11 -5.37
N VAL A 62 -5.75 -0.26 -4.16
CA VAL A 62 -6.22 -1.64 -3.88
C VAL A 62 -7.56 -1.94 -4.57
N ALA A 63 -8.28 -0.90 -5.00
CA ALA A 63 -9.53 -1.01 -5.75
C ALA A 63 -9.32 -1.06 -7.28
N ASP A 64 -8.08 -1.17 -7.77
CA ASP A 64 -7.80 -1.22 -9.21
C ASP A 64 -8.54 -2.38 -9.89
N SER A 65 -9.13 -2.11 -11.04
CA SER A 65 -9.86 -3.11 -11.82
C SER A 65 -8.95 -4.09 -12.58
N ASN A 66 -7.65 -3.79 -12.71
CA ASN A 66 -6.67 -4.63 -13.36
C ASN A 66 -6.01 -5.57 -12.34
N ALA A 67 -6.26 -6.87 -12.44
CA ALA A 67 -5.81 -7.85 -11.44
C ALA A 67 -4.29 -7.84 -11.15
N PRO A 68 -3.38 -7.77 -12.14
CA PRO A 68 -1.95 -7.56 -11.88
C PRO A 68 -1.63 -6.32 -11.05
N VAL A 69 -2.25 -5.17 -11.39
CA VAL A 69 -2.05 -3.91 -10.65
C VAL A 69 -2.56 -4.04 -9.22
N GLN A 70 -3.76 -4.60 -9.04
CA GLN A 70 -4.36 -4.82 -7.73
C GLN A 70 -3.47 -5.68 -6.82
N GLU A 71 -2.91 -6.77 -7.35
CA GLU A 71 -1.99 -7.62 -6.59
C GLU A 71 -0.74 -6.85 -6.16
N LYS A 72 -0.21 -5.97 -7.02
CA LYS A 72 0.93 -5.09 -6.68
C LYS A 72 0.57 -3.97 -5.72
N ALA A 73 -0.66 -3.45 -5.77
CA ALA A 73 -1.14 -2.50 -4.78
C ALA A 73 -1.23 -3.12 -3.38
N LEU A 74 -1.61 -4.41 -3.28
CA LEU A 74 -1.59 -5.14 -2.02
C LEU A 74 -0.15 -5.41 -1.54
N ASP A 75 0.79 -5.73 -2.44
CA ASP A 75 2.22 -5.81 -2.09
C ASP A 75 2.72 -4.49 -1.49
N ALA A 76 2.41 -3.36 -2.13
CA ALA A 76 2.78 -2.03 -1.64
C ALA A 76 2.13 -1.68 -0.30
N LEU A 77 0.85 -2.06 -0.09
CA LEU A 77 0.17 -1.84 1.19
C LEU A 77 0.83 -2.65 2.31
N ILE A 78 1.17 -3.90 2.05
CA ILE A 78 1.86 -4.75 3.03
C ILE A 78 3.21 -4.14 3.42
N ALA A 79 4.00 -3.68 2.43
CA ALA A 79 5.27 -3.02 2.70
C ALA A 79 5.08 -1.72 3.50
N PHE A 80 4.07 -0.91 3.15
CA PHE A 80 3.71 0.30 3.90
C PHE A 80 3.36 -0.02 5.36
N LEU A 81 2.51 -1.01 5.62
CA LEU A 81 2.08 -1.37 6.97
C LEU A 81 3.21 -1.95 7.83
N ARG A 82 4.19 -2.62 7.20
CA ARG A 82 5.40 -3.08 7.91
C ARG A 82 6.34 -1.94 8.29
N ALA A 83 6.33 -0.86 7.50
CA ALA A 83 7.18 0.29 7.75
C ALA A 83 6.55 1.30 8.71
N ALA A 84 5.22 1.40 8.77
CA ALA A 84 4.51 2.41 9.56
C ALA A 84 4.29 1.98 11.03
N ASP A 85 4.02 2.97 11.88
CA ASP A 85 3.46 2.76 13.23
C ASP A 85 1.91 2.81 13.20
N ALA A 86 1.31 2.81 14.39
CA ALA A 86 -0.13 2.85 14.56
C ALA A 86 -0.80 4.14 14.03
N ASP A 87 -0.04 5.20 13.71
CA ASP A 87 -0.59 6.40 13.06
C ASP A 87 -1.29 6.04 11.75
N ALA A 88 -0.85 4.96 11.10
CA ALA A 88 -1.46 4.41 9.90
C ALA A 88 -2.95 4.10 10.11
N GLY A 89 -3.40 3.76 11.33
CA GLY A 89 -4.76 3.30 11.64
C GLY A 89 -5.87 4.25 11.14
N ARG A 90 -5.56 5.54 10.98
CA ARG A 90 -6.46 6.54 10.37
C ARG A 90 -6.93 6.19 8.95
N TYR A 91 -6.16 5.41 8.20
CA TYR A 91 -6.49 5.00 6.84
C TYR A 91 -7.22 3.64 6.78
N ALA A 92 -7.21 2.88 7.88
CA ALA A 92 -7.63 1.49 7.91
C ALA A 92 -9.07 1.32 7.41
N LYS A 93 -10.02 2.14 7.88
CA LYS A 93 -11.43 2.01 7.50
C LYS A 93 -11.62 2.05 5.98
N GLU A 94 -11.15 3.10 5.32
CA GLU A 94 -11.39 3.30 3.89
C GLU A 94 -10.65 2.28 3.02
N VAL A 95 -9.45 1.87 3.44
CA VAL A 95 -8.66 0.85 2.73
C VAL A 95 -9.27 -0.54 2.91
N CYS A 96 -9.71 -0.89 4.12
CA CYS A 96 -10.35 -2.18 4.40
C CYS A 96 -11.69 -2.30 3.66
N ASP A 97 -12.51 -1.26 3.63
CA ASP A 97 -13.75 -1.22 2.86
C ASP A 97 -13.48 -1.52 1.37
N ALA A 98 -12.42 -0.94 0.80
CA ALA A 98 -12.00 -1.19 -0.58
C ALA A 98 -11.52 -2.63 -0.80
N ILE A 99 -10.72 -3.19 0.12
CA ILE A 99 -10.24 -4.58 0.06
C ILE A 99 -11.42 -5.56 0.14
N VAL A 100 -12.36 -5.36 1.07
CA VAL A 100 -13.55 -6.22 1.20
C VAL A 100 -14.36 -6.21 -0.10
N ALA A 101 -14.54 -5.03 -0.70
CA ALA A 101 -15.32 -4.88 -1.92
C ALA A 101 -14.65 -5.45 -3.18
N LYS A 102 -13.31 -5.50 -3.23
CA LYS A 102 -12.56 -5.74 -4.49
C LYS A 102 -11.56 -6.89 -4.47
N CYS A 103 -11.11 -7.35 -3.31
CA CYS A 103 -10.00 -8.29 -3.20
C CYS A 103 -10.42 -9.67 -2.67
N LEU A 104 -11.44 -9.75 -1.80
CA LEU A 104 -11.80 -10.99 -1.09
C LEU A 104 -12.49 -12.05 -1.95
N THR A 105 -13.04 -11.67 -3.10
CA THR A 105 -13.57 -12.59 -4.11
C THR A 105 -12.61 -12.77 -5.29
N GLY A 106 -11.37 -12.29 -5.15
CA GLY A 106 -10.34 -12.34 -6.18
C GLY A 106 -9.67 -13.70 -6.30
N ARG A 107 -8.48 -13.71 -6.91
CA ARG A 107 -7.64 -14.92 -7.00
C ARG A 107 -7.13 -15.31 -5.61
N PRO A 108 -6.83 -16.59 -5.34
CA PRO A 108 -6.34 -17.03 -4.03
C PRO A 108 -5.17 -16.19 -3.48
N LYS A 109 -4.19 -15.85 -4.32
CA LYS A 109 -3.07 -14.98 -3.93
C LYS A 109 -3.47 -13.56 -3.55
N THR A 110 -4.48 -13.00 -4.21
CA THR A 110 -5.03 -11.67 -3.88
C THR A 110 -5.72 -11.71 -2.52
N VAL A 111 -6.48 -12.77 -2.25
CA VAL A 111 -7.16 -12.98 -0.95
C VAL A 111 -6.13 -13.16 0.17
N GLU A 112 -5.10 -13.97 -0.05
CA GLU A 112 -4.01 -14.18 0.91
C GLU A 112 -3.32 -12.85 1.28
N LYS A 113 -2.98 -12.02 0.28
CA LYS A 113 -2.38 -10.69 0.53
C LYS A 113 -3.33 -9.74 1.26
N ALA A 114 -4.61 -9.75 0.91
CA ALA A 114 -5.63 -8.98 1.62
C ALA A 114 -5.71 -9.39 3.10
N GLN A 115 -5.67 -10.69 3.39
CA GLN A 115 -5.66 -11.20 4.77
C GLN A 115 -4.39 -10.79 5.51
N ILE A 116 -3.22 -10.84 4.88
CA ILE A 116 -1.96 -10.36 5.46
C ILE A 116 -2.08 -8.87 5.82
N ALA A 117 -2.63 -8.04 4.92
CA ALA A 117 -2.83 -6.61 5.20
C ALA A 117 -3.77 -6.39 6.41
N PHE A 118 -4.85 -7.17 6.54
CA PHE A 118 -5.71 -7.09 7.73
C PHE A 118 -5.01 -7.50 9.02
N LEU A 119 -4.19 -8.55 8.99
CA LEU A 119 -3.44 -8.98 10.17
C LEU A 119 -2.40 -7.93 10.60
N LEU A 120 -1.75 -7.26 9.64
CA LEU A 120 -0.83 -6.16 9.93
C LEU A 120 -1.55 -4.96 10.56
N TRP A 121 -2.77 -4.64 10.12
CA TRP A 121 -3.57 -3.61 10.79
C TRP A 121 -3.83 -3.94 12.26
N VAL A 122 -4.22 -5.20 12.54
CA VAL A 122 -4.45 -5.67 13.91
C VAL A 122 -3.17 -5.61 14.74
N GLU A 123 -2.02 -5.98 14.16
CA GLU A 123 -0.71 -5.92 14.81
C GLU A 123 -0.33 -4.48 15.22
N LEU A 124 -0.53 -3.50 14.33
CA LEU A 124 -0.25 -2.09 14.63
C LEU A 124 -1.14 -1.56 15.75
N GLU A 125 -2.44 -1.88 15.72
CA GLU A 125 -3.38 -1.45 16.77
C GLU A 125 -3.03 -2.07 18.13
N ALA A 126 -2.71 -3.37 18.17
CA ALA A 126 -2.31 -4.05 19.40
C ALA A 126 -0.99 -3.50 19.96
N THR A 127 -0.04 -3.15 19.09
CA THR A 127 1.25 -2.56 19.48
C THR A 127 1.06 -1.21 20.17
N GLU A 128 0.20 -0.35 19.64
CA GLU A 128 -0.09 0.96 20.24
C GLU A 128 -0.67 0.83 21.65
N VAL A 129 -1.69 -0.02 21.80
CA VAL A 129 -2.33 -0.26 23.10
C VAL A 129 -1.28 -0.73 24.12
N PHE A 130 -0.42 -1.67 23.73
CA PHE A 130 0.61 -2.17 24.63
C PHE A 130 1.62 -1.10 25.06
N LEU A 131 2.07 -0.25 24.13
CA LEU A 131 3.02 0.82 24.44
C LEU A 131 2.44 1.87 25.40
N ILE A 132 1.18 2.27 25.20
CA ILE A 132 0.48 3.20 26.09
C ILE A 132 0.44 2.64 27.52
N GLU A 133 0.00 1.39 27.69
CA GLU A 133 -0.12 0.79 29.03
C GLU A 133 1.23 0.61 29.74
N MET A 134 2.30 0.35 28.98
CA MET A 134 3.65 0.30 29.52
C MET A 134 4.13 1.67 30.01
N GLU A 135 3.88 2.73 29.24
CA GLU A 135 4.25 4.10 29.62
C GLU A 135 3.50 4.58 30.86
N GLU A 136 2.21 4.23 31.01
CA GLU A 136 1.42 4.57 32.20
C GLU A 136 1.86 3.81 33.46
N SER A 137 2.51 2.65 33.30
CA SER A 137 2.92 1.77 34.40
C SER A 137 4.34 2.03 34.94
N MET A 138 5.11 2.94 34.32
CA MET A 138 6.50 3.28 34.67
C MET A 138 6.61 4.61 35.42
#